data_AF-R4KIZ0-F1
#
_entry.id   AF-R4KIZ0-F1
#
_cell.length_a   1.000
_cell.length_b   1.000
_cell.length_c   1.000
_cell.angle_alpha   90.00
_cell.angle_beta   90.00
_cell.angle_gamma   90.00
#
_symmetry.space_group_name_H-M   'P 1'
#
loop_
_entity.id
_entity.type
_entity.pdbx_description
1 polymer ?
#
loop_
_entity_poly.entity_id
_entity_poly.type
_entity_poly.pdbx_seq_one_letter_code
_entity_poly.pdbx_strand_id
1 'polypeptide(L)' 'MKGNDLQIVVLYYSFEGHTKLIAEFITEEIDSNILKLEVVKKGGIL' A
#
# COMPACT_ATOMS: atom_id res chain seq x y z
N MET A 1 -13.32 -25.93 12.33
CA MET A 1 -12.14 -25.81 11.44
C MET A 1 -11.50 -24.46 11.74
N LYS A 2 -10.24 -24.41 12.18
CA LYS A 2 -9.52 -23.13 12.35
C LYS A 2 -8.98 -22.75 10.96
N GLY A 3 -9.69 -21.89 10.25
CA GLY A 3 -9.27 -21.40 8.94
C GLY A 3 -8.02 -20.54 9.09
N ASN A 4 -7.07 -20.68 8.15
CA ASN A 4 -6.04 -19.67 7.97
C ASN A 4 -6.74 -18.41 7.47
N ASP A 5 -7.01 -17.44 8.36
CA ASP A 5 -7.43 -16.10 7.97
C ASP A 5 -6.26 -15.46 7.22
N LEU A 6 -6.35 -15.49 5.90
CA LEU A 6 -5.29 -15.05 5.00
C LEU A 6 -5.27 -13.52 5.02
N GLN A 7 -4.34 -12.94 5.77
CA GLN A 7 -4.19 -11.49 5.86
C GLN A 7 -3.48 -10.96 4.61
N ILE A 8 -4.19 -10.17 3.81
CA ILE A 8 -3.65 -9.52 2.61
C ILE A 8 -3.26 -8.07 2.97
N VAL A 9 -2.12 -7.64 2.44
CA VAL A 9 -1.62 -6.25 2.58
C VAL A 9 -1.25 -5.73 1.20
N VAL A 10 -1.80 -4.56 0.84
CA VAL A 10 -1.46 -3.84 -0.40
C VAL A 10 -0.46 -2.75 -0.08
N LEU A 11 0.71 -2.83 -0.70
CA LEU A 11 1.77 -1.82 -0.61
C LEU A 11 1.76 -0.96 -1.86
N TYR A 12 1.80 0.36 -1.70
CA TYR A 12 1.87 1.27 -2.85
C TYR A 12 2.82 2.44 -2.61
N TYR A 13 3.43 2.94 -3.68
CA TYR A 13 4.07 4.25 -3.73
C TYR A 13 3.31 5.13 -4.71
N SER A 14 3.19 6.42 -4.44
CA SER A 14 2.56 7.36 -5.35
C SER A 14 3.16 8.74 -5.19
N PHE A 15 3.58 9.36 -6.30
CA PHE A 15 4.06 10.75 -6.32
C PHE A 15 2.89 11.72 -6.53
N GLU A 16 2.05 11.49 -7.54
CA GLU A 16 0.95 12.39 -7.94
C GLU A 16 -0.45 11.92 -7.50
N GLY A 17 -0.53 10.79 -6.80
CA GLY A 17 -1.80 10.28 -6.25
C GLY A 17 -2.52 9.24 -7.10
N HIS A 18 -2.24 9.10 -8.39
CA HIS A 18 -2.94 8.11 -9.23
C HIS A 18 -2.81 6.66 -8.72
N THR A 19 -1.61 6.26 -8.31
CA THR A 19 -1.39 4.90 -7.75
C THR A 19 -2.10 4.71 -6.41
N LYS A 20 -2.34 5.79 -5.65
CA LYS A 20 -3.09 5.74 -4.39
C LYS A 20 -4.55 5.34 -4.67
N LEU A 21 -5.18 5.98 -5.66
CA LEU A 21 -6.57 5.70 -6.01
C LEU A 21 -6.79 4.24 -6.41
N ILE A 22 -5.86 3.66 -7.18
CA ILE A 22 -5.94 2.25 -7.56
C ILE A 22 -5.69 1.33 -6.37
N ALA A 23 -4.74 1.66 -5.49
CA ALA A 23 -4.46 0.86 -4.30
C ALA A 23 -5.64 0.86 -3.32
N GLU A 24 -6.29 2.02 -3.13
CA GLU A 24 -7.51 2.18 -2.33
C GLU A 24 -8.65 1.32 -2.91
N PHE A 25 -8.90 1.45 -4.22
CA PHE A 25 -9.91 0.63 -4.91
C PHE A 25 -9.67 -0.87 -4.71
N ILE A 26 -8.45 -1.36 -4.92
CA ILE A 26 -8.13 -2.78 -4.71
C ILE A 26 -8.42 -3.18 -3.26
N THR A 27 -7.99 -2.37 -2.28
CA THR A 27 -8.14 -2.73 -0.86
C THR A 27 -9.57 -2.80 -0.39
N GLU A 28 -10.45 -1.95 -0.93
CA GLU A 28 -11.89 -2.00 -0.68
C GLU A 28 -12.53 -3.28 -1.25
N GLU A 29 -12.14 -3.69 -2.46
CA GLU A 29 -12.70 -4.88 -3.13
C GLU A 29 -12.34 -6.21 -2.43
N ILE A 30 -11.20 -6.26 -1.74
CA ILE A 30 -10.70 -7.51 -1.12
C ILE A 30 -10.66 -7.48 0.42
N ASP A 31 -11.24 -6.46 1.05
CA ASP A 31 -11.24 -6.25 2.52
C ASP A 31 -9.84 -6.46 3.15
N SER A 32 -8.87 -5.67 2.67
CA SER A 32 -7.46 -5.82 3.03
C SER A 32 -6.84 -4.56 3.62
N ASN A 33 -5.65 -4.70 4.22
CA ASN A 33 -4.89 -3.58 4.74
C ASN A 33 -4.10 -2.86 3.63
N ILE A 34 -3.93 -1.54 3.75
CA ILE A 34 -3.14 -0.74 2.82
C ILE A 34 -1.99 -0.04 3.54
N LEU A 35 -0.81 -0.01 2.90
CA LEU A 35 0.38 0.68 3.40
C LEU A 35 1.03 1.50 2.28
N LYS A 36 1.29 2.78 2.56
CA LYS A 36 2.03 3.67 1.67
C LYS A 36 3.53 3.57 1.94
N LEU A 37 4.32 3.40 0.89
CA LEU A 37 5.76 3.49 0.91
C LEU A 37 6.18 4.96 0.86
N GLU A 38 7.03 5.38 1.79
CA GLU A 38 7.65 6.71 1.80
C GLU A 38 9.08 6.61 1.29
N VAL A 39 9.46 7.46 0.32
CA VAL A 39 10.83 7.51 -0.18
C VAL A 39 11.67 8.36 0.77
N VAL A 40 12.45 7.70 1.62
CA VAL A 40 13.46 8.39 2.44
C VAL A 40 14.68 8.64 1.55
N LYS A 41 14.88 9.91 1.17
CA LYS A 41 16.09 10.32 0.44
C LYS A 41 17.29 10.15 1.39
N LYS A 42 18.12 9.13 1.19
CA LYS A 42 19.40 9.00 1.90
C LYS A 42 20.32 10.15 1.46
N GLY A 43 20.47 11.14 2.34
CA GLY A 43 21.55 12.15 2.38
C GLY A 43 22.06 12.67 1.03
N GLY A 44 21.36 13.64 0.44
CA GLY A 44 21.95 14.49 -0.60
C GLY A 44 22.46 15.78 0.05
N ILE A 45 23.77 15.89 0.22
CA ILE A 45 24.42 17.20 0.41
C ILE A 45 24.27 17.93 -0.93
N LEU A 46 23.59 19.07 -0.93
CA LEU A 46 23.70 20.11 -1.94
C LEU A 46 24.23 21.36 -1.25
#